data_AF-A0A2N2GI79-F1
#
_entry.id   AF-A0A2N2GI79-F1
#
_cell.length_a   1.000
_cell.length_b   1.000
_cell.length_c   1.000
_cell.angle_alpha   90.00
_cell.angle_beta   90.00
_cell.angle_gamma   90.00
#
_symmetry.space_group_name_H-M   'P 1'
#
loop_
_entity.id
_entity.type
_entity.pdbx_description
1 polymer ?
#
loop_
_entity_poly.entity_id
_entity_poly.type
_entity_poly.pdbx_seq_one_letter_code
_entity_poly.pdbx_strand_id
1 'polypeptide(L)'
;MYDLGDLAAAGGLYDLRLREVIFETSYVDRAQLVLVDVPAGVRPYTTWSYTSQLGHVSPADFVTTRGARPPVAAHREDGADVLAAVKRADGTPLPVKPHERTRVILEFGPIANPRHAKLILTAWGVYDDFRATQKPPFSAGTVIETQDAQGRWVARRIAGKAAGDAKTWAIDLGGLLPKEPVKLRLTLAHNPSVIDVLDAVALDDSQPITPQITRVAPQTATLSVGGATRVTVSTLSNRISATDERLPRNPEAMMTGRATRLGDVLPLRLKAEDRFVVMVHGDELRLQFRAPPQRAGMTRHAFLRAVVWYQLKNHPFGRLSDTIAPLPFAGMKRYPYAPEAWPYRHDPGYASYLKAWNTRQIKADSGR
;
A
#
# COMPACT_ATOMS: atom_id res chain seq x y z
N MET A 1 2.94 -6.04 -2.45
CA MET A 1 2.53 -7.07 -1.48
C MET A 1 1.62 -6.40 -0.47
N TYR A 2 0.40 -6.91 -0.28
CA TYR A 2 -0.57 -6.39 0.68
C TYR A 2 -0.78 -7.41 1.80
N ASP A 3 -0.66 -7.00 3.07
CA ASP A 3 -1.02 -7.84 4.22
C ASP A 3 -2.55 -8.00 4.26
N LEU A 4 -3.04 -9.22 4.40
CA LEU A 4 -4.48 -9.54 4.42
C LEU A 4 -5.01 -9.67 5.86
N GLY A 5 -4.21 -9.31 6.86
CA GLY A 5 -4.61 -9.32 8.27
C GLY A 5 -4.96 -10.73 8.74
N ASP A 6 -6.15 -10.86 9.32
CA ASP A 6 -6.65 -12.11 9.91
C ASP A 6 -7.41 -12.99 8.91
N LEU A 7 -7.27 -12.74 7.60
CA LEU A 7 -7.90 -13.56 6.58
C LEU A 7 -7.49 -15.03 6.72
N ALA A 8 -8.45 -15.86 7.08
CA ALA A 8 -8.30 -17.31 7.18
C ALA A 8 -8.96 -18.03 6.00
N ALA A 9 -8.51 -19.25 5.74
CA ALA A 9 -9.21 -20.13 4.81
C ALA A 9 -10.52 -20.62 5.42
N ALA A 10 -11.59 -20.62 4.63
CA ALA A 10 -12.88 -21.22 4.97
C ALA A 10 -13.19 -22.34 3.97
N GLY A 11 -13.53 -23.53 4.47
CA GLY A 11 -13.83 -24.68 3.59
C GLY A 11 -12.67 -25.07 2.65
N GLY A 12 -11.42 -24.85 3.07
CA GLY A 12 -10.23 -25.12 2.25
C GLY A 12 -9.94 -24.09 1.16
N LEU A 13 -10.58 -22.91 1.21
CA LEU A 13 -10.38 -21.83 0.24
C LEU A 13 -10.08 -20.50 0.95
N TYR A 14 -9.19 -19.71 0.36
CA TYR A 14 -9.13 -18.27 0.59
C TYR A 14 -9.99 -17.59 -0.48
N ASP A 15 -10.97 -16.79 -0.07
CA ASP A 15 -11.86 -16.03 -0.96
C ASP A 15 -11.56 -14.54 -0.80
N LEU A 16 -11.09 -13.92 -1.88
CA LEU A 16 -10.68 -12.51 -1.92
C LEU A 16 -11.55 -11.77 -2.92
N ARG A 17 -11.99 -10.58 -2.54
CA ARG A 17 -12.73 -9.67 -3.43
C ARG A 17 -11.98 -8.36 -3.53
N LEU A 18 -11.56 -8.00 -4.74
CA LEU A 18 -11.04 -6.69 -5.06
C LEU A 18 -12.20 -5.88 -5.65
N ARG A 19 -12.48 -4.71 -5.10
CA ARG A 19 -13.56 -3.84 -5.58
C ARG A 19 -12.99 -2.49 -5.97
N GLU A 20 -13.39 -1.98 -7.13
CA GLU A 20 -13.10 -0.60 -7.51
C GLU A 20 -14.25 0.29 -7.01
N VAL A 21 -14.03 1.03 -5.94
CA VAL A 21 -15.08 1.78 -5.23
C VAL A 21 -14.80 3.27 -5.11
N ILE A 22 -13.67 3.73 -5.66
CA ILE A 22 -13.31 5.14 -5.68
C ILE A 22 -13.38 5.68 -7.12
N PHE A 23 -12.98 6.94 -7.32
CA PHE A 23 -13.04 7.63 -8.61
C PHE A 23 -11.81 7.25 -9.46
N GLU A 24 -11.72 5.97 -9.80
CA GLU A 24 -10.54 5.33 -10.37
C GLU A 24 -10.91 4.22 -11.37
N THR A 25 -10.01 3.96 -12.32
CA THR A 25 -9.97 2.73 -13.10
C THR A 25 -8.74 1.94 -12.72
N SER A 26 -8.95 0.66 -12.37
CA SER A 26 -7.90 -0.28 -11.97
C SER A 26 -7.55 -1.23 -13.11
N TYR A 27 -6.26 -1.43 -13.38
CA TYR A 27 -5.72 -2.37 -14.37
C TYR A 27 -4.96 -3.48 -13.66
N VAL A 28 -5.65 -4.57 -13.33
CA VAL A 28 -5.08 -5.70 -12.59
C VAL A 28 -4.38 -6.65 -13.56
N ASP A 29 -3.04 -6.75 -13.45
CA ASP A 29 -2.21 -7.60 -14.30
C ASP A 29 -1.75 -8.87 -13.58
N ARG A 30 -1.67 -8.81 -12.24
CA ARG A 30 -1.33 -9.96 -11.41
C ARG A 30 -2.13 -9.96 -10.12
N ALA A 31 -2.53 -11.14 -9.70
CA ALA A 31 -3.00 -11.43 -8.36
C ALA A 31 -2.59 -12.86 -7.96
N GLN A 32 -1.90 -12.97 -6.84
CA GLN A 32 -1.40 -14.25 -6.31
C GLN A 32 -1.45 -14.20 -4.79
N LEU A 33 -2.02 -15.24 -4.18
CA LEU A 33 -1.95 -15.42 -2.74
C LEU A 33 -0.53 -15.87 -2.37
N VAL A 34 0.03 -15.24 -1.32
CA VAL A 34 1.32 -15.58 -0.75
C VAL A 34 1.12 -15.89 0.72
N LEU A 35 1.30 -17.14 1.08
CA LEU A 35 1.21 -17.63 2.45
C LEU A 35 2.62 -17.68 3.03
N VAL A 36 2.80 -17.07 4.19
CA VAL A 36 4.09 -16.90 4.85
C VAL A 36 3.99 -17.58 6.21
N ASP A 37 4.58 -18.75 6.31
CA ASP A 37 4.60 -19.56 7.53
C ASP A 37 5.87 -19.25 8.31
N VAL A 38 5.72 -18.88 9.59
CA VAL A 38 6.82 -18.55 10.51
C VAL A 38 6.63 -19.24 11.87
N PRO A 39 7.68 -19.47 12.66
CA PRO A 39 7.52 -20.02 14.01
C PRO A 39 6.64 -19.14 14.91
N ALA A 40 6.01 -19.74 15.92
CA ALA A 40 5.24 -18.99 16.91
C ALA A 40 6.02 -17.80 17.51
N GLY A 41 5.35 -16.67 17.67
CA GLY A 41 5.92 -15.41 18.17
C GLY A 41 6.77 -14.62 17.16
N VAL A 42 6.86 -15.06 15.91
CA VAL A 42 7.48 -14.31 14.81
C VAL A 42 6.39 -13.62 14.01
N ARG A 43 6.65 -12.39 13.54
CA ARG A 43 5.75 -11.69 12.61
C ARG A 43 6.52 -11.29 11.35
N PRO A 44 6.07 -11.70 10.14
CA PRO A 44 6.60 -11.20 8.88
C PRO A 44 5.95 -9.86 8.53
N TYR A 45 6.75 -8.94 8.00
CA TYR A 45 6.33 -7.65 7.47
C TYR A 45 6.88 -7.47 6.07
N THR A 46 6.13 -6.75 5.24
CA THR A 46 6.67 -6.25 3.97
C THR A 46 7.53 -5.02 4.24
N THR A 47 8.44 -4.68 3.32
CA THR A 47 9.18 -3.41 3.34
C THR A 47 8.51 -2.42 2.39
N TRP A 48 7.18 -2.31 2.48
CA TRP A 48 6.39 -1.44 1.59
C TRP A 48 6.87 0.00 1.71
N SER A 49 7.76 0.39 0.80
CA SER A 49 8.43 1.68 0.78
C SER A 49 8.41 2.29 -0.62
N TYR A 50 7.58 1.77 -1.53
CA TYR A 50 7.52 2.25 -2.90
C TYR A 50 6.94 3.67 -2.91
N THR A 51 7.77 4.62 -3.33
CA THR A 51 7.35 5.93 -3.78
C THR A 51 8.08 6.20 -5.09
N SER A 52 7.34 6.57 -6.14
CA SER A 52 7.95 6.86 -7.45
C SER A 52 8.99 7.96 -7.36
N GLN A 53 8.82 8.90 -6.41
CA GLN A 53 9.76 9.97 -6.11
C GLN A 53 11.11 9.48 -5.58
N LEU A 54 11.15 8.33 -4.89
CA LEU A 54 12.40 7.74 -4.40
C LEU A 54 13.00 6.72 -5.36
N GLY A 55 12.31 6.37 -6.46
CA GLY A 55 12.78 5.34 -7.41
C GLY A 55 12.92 3.95 -6.78
N HIS A 56 12.40 3.74 -5.57
CA HIS A 56 12.56 2.50 -4.81
C HIS A 56 11.48 1.51 -5.21
N VAL A 57 11.84 0.43 -5.92
CA VAL A 57 10.94 -0.72 -6.11
C VAL A 57 10.91 -1.53 -4.81
N SER A 58 9.75 -1.60 -4.15
CA SER A 58 9.62 -2.40 -2.93
C SER A 58 9.81 -3.89 -3.27
N PRO A 59 10.77 -4.59 -2.64
CA PRO A 59 11.00 -6.01 -2.91
C PRO A 59 9.79 -6.84 -2.48
N ALA A 60 9.67 -8.04 -3.06
CA ALA A 60 8.64 -9.00 -2.69
C ALA A 60 9.07 -9.92 -1.52
N ASP A 61 10.08 -9.48 -0.77
CA ASP A 61 10.66 -10.19 0.36
C ASP A 61 10.03 -9.73 1.69
N PHE A 62 10.35 -10.45 2.75
CA PHE A 62 9.80 -10.22 4.08
C PHE A 62 10.90 -9.95 5.09
N VAL A 63 10.60 -9.04 6.01
CA VAL A 63 11.37 -8.79 7.22
C VAL A 63 10.62 -9.40 8.39
N THR A 64 11.26 -10.26 9.16
CA THR A 64 10.64 -10.91 10.33
C THR A 64 11.09 -10.26 11.63
N THR A 65 10.16 -10.08 12.57
CA THR A 65 10.47 -9.64 13.94
C THR A 65 10.11 -10.72 14.96
N ARG A 66 10.69 -10.61 16.16
CA ARG A 66 10.34 -11.41 17.33
C ARG A 66 10.48 -10.52 18.56
N GLY A 67 9.35 -10.05 19.08
CA GLY A 67 9.32 -9.17 20.24
C GLY A 67 9.66 -7.71 19.89
N ALA A 68 9.09 -7.18 18.80
CA ALA A 68 9.13 -5.74 18.53
C ALA A 68 8.51 -4.96 19.70
N ARG A 69 9.20 -3.93 20.17
CA ARG A 69 8.80 -3.15 21.36
C ARG A 69 8.42 -1.73 20.95
N PRO A 70 7.32 -1.17 21.50
CA PRO A 70 7.02 0.25 21.31
C PRO A 70 8.09 1.12 21.96
N PRO A 71 8.12 2.43 21.66
CA PRO A 71 8.95 3.38 22.38
C PRO A 71 8.60 3.38 23.88
N VAL A 72 9.58 3.71 24.70
CA VAL A 72 9.39 3.96 26.14
C VAL A 72 9.00 5.41 26.42
N ALA A 73 9.34 6.33 25.52
CA ALA A 73 8.89 7.72 25.52
C ALA A 73 8.72 8.23 24.09
N ALA A 74 7.77 9.14 23.87
CA ALA A 74 7.61 9.81 22.59
C ALA A 74 7.14 11.25 22.80
N HIS A 75 7.83 12.19 22.14
CA HIS A 75 7.56 13.62 22.27
C HIS A 75 7.50 14.30 20.91
N ARG A 76 6.67 15.33 20.79
CA ARG A 76 6.76 16.29 19.68
C ARG A 76 7.89 17.28 19.92
N GLU A 77 8.25 18.06 18.90
CA GLU A 77 9.31 19.08 19.03
C GLU A 77 8.95 20.21 20.01
N ASP A 78 7.66 20.43 20.25
CA ASP A 78 7.15 21.37 21.27
C ASP A 78 7.15 20.78 22.71
N GLY A 79 7.64 19.54 22.88
CA GLY A 79 7.73 18.85 24.16
C GLY A 79 6.47 18.08 24.58
N ALA A 80 5.37 18.15 23.81
CA ALA A 80 4.15 17.42 24.12
C ALA A 80 4.38 15.90 24.11
N ASP A 81 3.95 15.21 25.17
CA ASP A 81 3.93 13.74 25.23
C ASP A 81 2.91 13.19 24.25
N VAL A 82 3.36 12.28 23.39
CA VAL A 82 2.56 11.60 22.37
C VAL A 82 2.76 10.10 22.40
N LEU A 83 3.28 9.54 23.50
CA LEU A 83 3.55 8.10 23.63
C LEU A 83 2.30 7.27 23.39
N ALA A 84 1.15 7.68 23.95
CA ALA A 84 -0.11 6.96 23.78
C ALA A 84 -0.50 6.83 22.30
N ALA A 85 -0.28 7.88 21.50
CA ALA A 85 -0.67 7.99 20.10
C ALA A 85 0.25 7.25 19.11
N VAL A 86 1.38 6.69 19.58
CA VAL A 86 2.33 5.97 18.72
C VAL A 86 2.69 4.58 19.26
N LYS A 87 2.08 4.16 20.38
CA LYS A 87 2.40 2.91 21.06
C LYS A 87 1.73 1.70 20.43
N ARG A 88 0.54 1.86 19.85
CA ARG A 88 -0.27 0.77 19.26
C ARG A 88 -1.00 1.27 18.03
N ALA A 89 -1.18 0.38 17.06
CA ALA A 89 -1.96 0.68 15.87
C ALA A 89 -3.45 0.51 16.18
N ASP A 90 -4.04 1.49 16.85
CA ASP A 90 -5.44 1.49 17.28
C ASP A 90 -6.31 2.54 16.56
N GLY A 91 -5.74 3.26 15.58
CA GLY A 91 -6.43 4.30 14.83
C GLY A 91 -6.55 5.62 15.57
N THR A 92 -5.89 5.79 16.72
CA THR A 92 -5.73 7.08 17.42
C THR A 92 -4.33 7.64 17.12
N PRO A 93 -4.16 8.41 16.04
CA PRO A 93 -2.84 8.72 15.54
C PRO A 93 -2.16 9.83 16.33
N LEU A 94 -0.86 9.97 16.07
CA LEU A 94 -0.11 11.18 16.37
C LEU A 94 -0.88 12.42 15.85
N PRO A 95 -1.12 13.45 16.69
CA PRO A 95 -1.77 14.67 16.23
C PRO A 95 -0.98 15.35 15.10
N VAL A 96 -1.62 15.52 13.95
CA VAL A 96 -1.04 16.18 12.77
C VAL A 96 -1.72 17.52 12.53
N LYS A 97 -0.92 18.56 12.28
CA LYS A 97 -1.41 19.88 11.86
C LYS A 97 -1.06 20.12 10.39
N PRO A 98 -2.01 20.55 9.54
CA PRO A 98 -1.77 20.74 8.10
C PRO A 98 -0.66 21.71 7.71
N HIS A 99 -0.19 22.57 8.61
CA HIS A 99 0.83 23.60 8.36
C HIS A 99 2.18 23.29 9.00
N GLU A 100 2.28 22.20 9.78
CA GLU A 100 3.51 21.79 10.46
C GLU A 100 4.07 20.52 9.82
N ARG A 101 5.34 20.22 10.10
CA ARG A 101 5.89 18.89 9.80
C ARG A 101 5.41 17.91 10.85
N THR A 102 4.85 16.78 10.41
CA THR A 102 4.62 15.65 11.30
C THR A 102 5.98 15.09 11.73
N ARG A 103 6.32 15.28 12.99
CA ARG A 103 7.61 14.87 13.54
C ARG A 103 7.47 14.43 14.99
N VAL A 104 8.13 13.33 15.31
CA VAL A 104 8.14 12.73 16.65
C VAL A 104 9.56 12.30 17.01
N ILE A 105 9.95 12.57 18.24
CA ILE A 105 11.16 12.08 18.88
C ILE A 105 10.76 10.85 19.69
N LEU A 106 11.39 9.73 19.41
CA LEU A 106 11.10 8.42 19.99
C LEU A 106 12.32 7.96 20.78
N GLU A 107 12.09 7.48 21.99
CA GLU A 107 13.12 6.86 22.81
C GLU A 107 12.74 5.41 23.04
N PHE A 108 13.71 4.53 22.83
CA PHE A 108 13.59 3.09 23.07
C PHE A 108 14.65 2.66 24.09
N GLY A 109 14.44 1.49 24.68
CA GLY A 109 15.48 0.81 25.44
C GLY A 109 16.69 0.43 24.59
N PRO A 110 17.77 -0.05 25.22
CA PRO A 110 18.95 -0.53 24.51
C PRO A 110 18.59 -1.71 23.59
N ILE A 111 19.37 -1.87 22.52
CA ILE A 111 19.28 -3.01 21.60
C ILE A 111 20.53 -3.88 21.72
N ALA A 112 20.34 -5.20 21.66
CA ALA A 112 21.43 -6.17 21.78
C ALA A 112 22.15 -6.39 20.44
N ASN A 113 21.42 -6.36 19.31
CA ASN A 113 21.93 -6.69 17.99
C ASN A 113 21.66 -5.58 16.96
N PRO A 114 22.40 -4.46 16.97
CA PRO A 114 22.18 -3.36 16.03
C PRO A 114 22.25 -3.73 14.55
N ARG A 115 23.04 -4.75 14.20
CA ARG A 115 23.09 -5.29 12.83
C ARG A 115 21.74 -5.80 12.29
N HIS A 116 20.80 -6.09 13.19
CA HIS A 116 19.47 -6.61 12.88
C HIS A 116 18.36 -5.60 13.19
N ALA A 117 18.71 -4.35 13.51
CA ALA A 117 17.75 -3.33 13.89
C ALA A 117 16.76 -3.06 12.75
N LYS A 118 15.48 -3.02 13.11
CA LYS A 118 14.37 -2.74 12.19
C LYS A 118 13.27 -1.99 12.90
N LEU A 119 12.72 -1.00 12.21
CA LEU A 119 11.64 -0.16 12.70
C LEU A 119 10.35 -0.59 12.00
N ILE A 120 9.31 -0.87 12.78
CA ILE A 120 7.99 -1.25 12.29
C ILE A 120 7.07 -0.03 12.44
N LEU A 121 6.53 0.47 11.33
CA LEU A 121 5.66 1.64 11.33
C LEU A 121 4.27 1.24 10.87
N THR A 122 3.26 1.77 11.54
CA THR A 122 1.89 1.81 11.02
C THR A 122 1.50 3.26 10.76
N ALA A 123 1.14 3.56 9.51
CA ALA A 123 0.74 4.90 9.10
C ALA A 123 -0.18 4.85 7.87
N TRP A 124 -0.93 5.92 7.62
CA TRP A 124 -1.74 6.13 6.40
C TRP A 124 -1.43 7.48 5.76
N GLY A 125 -1.79 7.62 4.48
CA GLY A 125 -1.60 8.86 3.73
C GLY A 125 -2.92 9.59 3.54
N VAL A 126 -2.92 10.90 3.76
CA VAL A 126 -4.08 11.78 3.57
C VAL A 126 -3.85 12.63 2.33
N TYR A 127 -4.72 12.50 1.34
CA TYR A 127 -4.62 13.22 0.06
C TYR A 127 -5.62 14.39 0.04
N ASP A 128 -5.10 15.61 0.01
CA ASP A 128 -5.89 16.85 -0.03
C ASP A 128 -5.05 18.00 -0.63
N ASP A 129 -5.66 19.16 -0.85
CA ASP A 129 -4.97 20.36 -1.33
C ASP A 129 -4.37 21.16 -0.17
N PHE A 130 -3.14 20.82 0.17
CA PHE A 130 -2.37 21.49 1.21
C PHE A 130 -1.47 22.63 0.66
N ARG A 131 -1.65 23.10 -0.58
CA ARG A 131 -0.78 24.16 -1.16
C ARG A 131 -0.80 25.47 -0.36
N ALA A 132 -1.95 25.79 0.25
CA ALA A 132 -2.08 26.96 1.10
C ALA A 132 -1.31 26.81 2.42
N THR A 133 -1.36 25.62 3.04
CA THR A 133 -0.86 25.38 4.40
C THR A 133 0.57 24.83 4.47
N GLN A 134 0.95 23.92 3.58
CA GLN A 134 2.28 23.30 3.55
C GLN A 134 3.29 24.20 2.84
N LYS A 135 4.51 24.26 3.39
CA LYS A 135 5.66 25.01 2.84
C LYS A 135 6.93 24.14 2.79
N PRO A 136 7.86 24.40 1.85
CA PRO A 136 9.12 23.67 1.79
C PRO A 136 10.00 23.80 3.06
N PRO A 137 11.01 22.93 3.23
CA PRO A 137 11.29 21.74 2.43
C PRO A 137 10.24 20.66 2.64
N PHE A 138 9.83 20.05 1.52
CA PHE A 138 8.92 18.90 1.50
C PHE A 138 9.70 17.60 1.65
N SER A 139 9.04 16.55 2.14
CA SER A 139 9.58 15.19 2.17
C SER A 139 8.66 14.23 1.41
N ALA A 140 9.24 13.51 0.45
CA ALA A 140 8.54 12.45 -0.28
C ALA A 140 8.55 11.09 0.44
N GLY A 141 9.10 11.02 1.65
CA GLY A 141 9.24 9.81 2.44
C GLY A 141 9.41 10.07 3.93
N THR A 142 9.50 9.00 4.70
CA THR A 142 9.79 9.08 6.14
C THR A 142 11.29 9.14 6.37
N VAL A 143 11.76 10.25 6.96
CA VAL A 143 13.17 10.44 7.32
C VAL A 143 13.39 9.94 8.74
N ILE A 144 14.40 9.08 8.91
CA ILE A 144 14.83 8.51 10.19
C ILE A 144 16.19 9.10 10.55
N GLU A 145 16.24 9.79 11.68
CA GLU A 145 17.43 10.49 12.17
C GLU A 145 17.87 9.96 13.53
N THR A 146 19.17 9.96 13.80
CA THR A 146 19.76 9.74 15.14
C THR A 146 20.54 10.98 15.55
N GLN A 147 20.92 11.10 16.83
CA GLN A 147 21.86 12.14 17.24
C GLN A 147 23.32 11.70 17.03
N ASP A 148 24.19 12.64 16.64
CA ASP A 148 25.65 12.46 16.69
C ASP A 148 26.22 12.77 18.08
N ALA A 149 27.55 12.68 18.24
CA ALA A 149 28.23 12.94 19.51
C ALA A 149 28.07 14.39 20.01
N GLN A 150 27.67 15.33 19.15
CA GLN A 150 27.39 16.72 19.49
C GLN A 150 25.89 16.98 19.70
N GLY A 151 25.05 15.93 19.68
CA GLY A 151 23.60 16.04 19.85
C GLY A 151 22.86 16.51 18.59
N ARG A 152 23.53 16.66 17.45
CA ARG A 152 22.90 17.10 16.19
C ARG A 152 22.19 15.93 15.54
N TRP A 153 21.01 16.20 14.98
CA TRP A 153 20.24 15.21 14.25
C TRP A 153 20.87 14.93 12.87
N VAL A 154 21.13 13.65 12.59
CA VAL A 154 21.73 13.15 11.36
C VAL A 154 20.80 12.12 10.73
N ALA A 155 20.40 12.36 9.48
CA ALA A 155 19.62 11.41 8.70
C ALA A 155 20.40 10.10 8.47
N ARG A 156 19.81 8.98 8.86
CA ARG A 156 20.37 7.63 8.68
C ARG A 156 19.70 6.88 7.54
N ARG A 157 18.41 7.12 7.33
CA ARG A 157 17.62 6.47 6.31
C ARG A 157 16.47 7.37 5.87
N ILE A 158 16.13 7.32 4.59
CA ILE A 158 14.85 7.81 4.07
C ILE A 158 14.10 6.59 3.56
N ALA A 159 12.98 6.27 4.21
CA ALA A 159 12.06 5.23 3.78
C ALA A 159 10.95 5.84 2.90
N GLY A 160 10.06 4.98 2.41
CA GLY A 160 8.89 5.43 1.65
C GLY A 160 7.89 6.22 2.51
N LYS A 161 6.75 6.52 1.90
CA LYS A 161 5.60 7.16 2.54
C LYS A 161 4.41 6.20 2.62
N ALA A 162 3.51 6.45 3.54
CA ALA A 162 2.21 5.80 3.56
C ALA A 162 1.43 6.19 2.29
N ALA A 163 0.80 5.23 1.64
CA ALA A 163 -0.03 5.48 0.46
C ALA A 163 -1.40 4.83 0.65
N GLY A 164 -2.43 5.66 0.67
CA GLY A 164 -3.82 5.26 0.91
C GLY A 164 -4.07 4.85 2.35
N ASP A 165 -4.73 3.71 2.54
CA ASP A 165 -5.09 3.15 3.84
C ASP A 165 -3.89 2.87 4.75
N ALA A 166 -4.16 2.69 6.05
CA ALA A 166 -3.22 2.28 7.06
C ALA A 166 -2.49 1.01 6.64
N LYS A 167 -1.17 1.07 6.68
CA LYS A 167 -0.29 -0.07 6.41
C LYS A 167 0.73 -0.19 7.50
N THR A 168 1.06 -1.43 7.83
CA THR A 168 2.20 -1.73 8.68
C THR A 168 3.34 -2.30 7.84
N TRP A 169 4.52 -1.69 7.91
CA TRP A 169 5.70 -2.15 7.17
C TRP A 169 6.98 -2.04 8.01
N ALA A 170 8.00 -2.77 7.60
CA ALA A 170 9.31 -2.73 8.20
C ALA A 170 10.27 -1.82 7.43
N ILE A 171 11.13 -1.12 8.17
CA ILE A 171 12.25 -0.33 7.68
C ILE A 171 13.52 -0.94 8.25
N ASP A 172 14.42 -1.36 7.36
CA ASP A 172 15.72 -1.91 7.75
C ASP A 172 16.69 -0.80 8.20
N LEU A 173 17.14 -0.93 9.45
CA LEU A 173 18.09 -0.05 10.12
C LEU A 173 19.35 -0.81 10.56
N GLY A 174 19.60 -2.00 10.00
CA GLY A 174 20.73 -2.86 10.33
C GLY A 174 22.06 -2.10 10.26
N GLY A 175 22.77 -2.04 11.39
CA GLY A 175 24.05 -1.38 11.53
C GLY A 175 23.99 0.15 11.58
N LEU A 176 22.81 0.76 11.54
CA LEU A 176 22.64 2.22 11.57
C LEU A 176 22.42 2.79 12.97
N LEU A 177 22.10 1.93 13.95
CA LEU A 177 21.77 2.32 15.31
C LEU A 177 22.89 1.94 16.30
N PRO A 178 23.12 2.72 17.37
CA PRO A 178 24.01 2.33 18.46
C PRO A 178 23.37 1.25 19.36
N LYS A 179 24.16 0.64 20.26
CA LYS A 179 23.66 -0.31 21.30
C LYS A 179 23.04 0.38 22.52
N GLU A 180 23.32 1.66 22.69
CA GLU A 180 22.80 2.51 23.75
C GLU A 180 21.27 2.70 23.61
N PRO A 181 20.58 3.26 24.63
CA PRO A 181 19.20 3.68 24.47
C PRO A 181 19.01 4.42 23.14
N VAL A 182 18.12 3.88 22.31
CA VAL A 182 17.99 4.33 20.94
C VAL A 182 17.05 5.53 20.91
N LYS A 183 17.59 6.69 20.53
CA LYS A 183 16.82 7.92 20.32
C LYS A 183 16.72 8.22 18.83
N LEU A 184 15.50 8.21 18.31
CA LEU A 184 15.20 8.47 16.90
C LEU A 184 14.36 9.74 16.77
N ARG A 185 14.55 10.47 15.67
CA ARG A 185 13.58 11.45 15.20
C ARG A 185 13.03 10.99 13.87
N LEU A 186 11.70 10.88 13.81
CA LEU A 186 10.98 10.55 12.59
C LEU A 186 10.36 11.83 12.04
N THR A 187 10.66 12.16 10.79
CA THR A 187 9.91 13.17 10.03
C THR A 187 9.12 12.43 8.97
N LEU A 188 7.79 12.44 9.07
CA LEU A 188 6.92 11.71 8.17
C LEU A 188 6.83 12.45 6.81
N ALA A 189 6.36 11.76 5.78
CA ALA A 189 6.20 12.38 4.47
C ALA A 189 5.18 13.52 4.54
N HIS A 190 5.53 14.65 3.92
CA HIS A 190 4.68 15.84 3.87
C HIS A 190 5.01 16.63 2.62
N ASN A 191 3.99 16.92 1.83
CA ASN A 191 4.06 17.76 0.65
C ASN A 191 2.67 18.35 0.38
N PRO A 192 2.51 19.26 -0.58
CA PRO A 192 1.24 19.95 -0.80
C PRO A 192 0.06 19.05 -1.23
N SER A 193 0.29 17.78 -1.57
CA SER A 193 -0.75 16.85 -2.04
C SER A 193 -1.02 15.68 -1.09
N VAL A 194 -0.08 15.41 -0.17
CA VAL A 194 -0.22 14.30 0.77
C VAL A 194 0.58 14.53 2.05
N ILE A 195 -0.05 14.18 3.16
CA ILE A 195 0.55 14.15 4.50
C ILE A 195 0.40 12.74 5.07
N ASP A 196 1.48 12.18 5.59
CA ASP A 196 1.45 10.92 6.32
C ASP A 196 1.05 11.13 7.78
N VAL A 197 0.24 10.21 8.29
CA VAL A 197 -0.25 10.19 9.67
C VAL A 197 0.24 8.91 10.34
N LEU A 198 1.02 9.06 11.42
CA LEU A 198 1.60 7.95 12.17
C LEU A 198 0.63 7.45 13.24
N ASP A 199 0.42 6.14 13.28
CA ASP A 199 -0.45 5.46 14.27
C ASP A 199 0.36 4.62 15.26
N ALA A 200 1.44 4.00 14.79
CA ALA A 200 2.27 3.18 15.67
C ALA A 200 3.72 3.08 15.20
N VAL A 201 4.62 2.92 16.16
CA VAL A 201 6.02 2.61 15.92
C VAL A 201 6.54 1.58 16.92
N ALA A 202 7.33 0.62 16.44
CA ALA A 202 8.02 -0.35 17.27
C ALA A 202 9.44 -0.63 16.75
N LEU A 203 10.37 -0.92 17.66
CA LEU A 203 11.76 -1.28 17.36
C LEU A 203 11.98 -2.77 17.67
N ASP A 204 12.65 -3.46 16.76
CA ASP A 204 13.05 -4.85 16.92
C ASP A 204 14.52 -5.02 16.50
N ASP A 205 15.25 -5.87 17.20
CA ASP A 205 16.64 -6.22 16.90
C ASP A 205 16.86 -7.75 16.89
N SER A 206 15.78 -8.52 16.81
CA SER A 206 15.86 -9.97 16.72
C SER A 206 16.57 -10.44 15.45
N GLN A 207 17.26 -11.57 15.52
CA GLN A 207 17.87 -12.17 14.33
C GLN A 207 16.79 -12.50 13.29
N PRO A 208 17.00 -12.15 11.99
CA PRO A 208 16.07 -12.52 10.94
C PRO A 208 15.86 -14.03 10.86
N ILE A 209 14.61 -14.43 10.70
CA ILE A 209 14.21 -15.82 10.47
C ILE A 209 13.71 -15.90 9.04
N THR A 210 14.25 -16.83 8.26
CA THR A 210 13.77 -17.05 6.90
C THR A 210 12.36 -17.65 6.95
N PRO A 211 11.33 -16.95 6.46
CA PRO A 211 9.98 -17.50 6.43
C PRO A 211 9.85 -18.57 5.35
N GLN A 212 8.87 -19.46 5.53
CA GLN A 212 8.49 -20.42 4.49
C GLN A 212 7.38 -19.82 3.64
N ILE A 213 7.68 -19.58 2.36
CA ILE A 213 6.79 -18.88 1.44
C ILE A 213 6.13 -19.88 0.49
N THR A 214 4.80 -19.96 0.55
CA THR A 214 3.98 -20.71 -0.41
C THR A 214 3.22 -19.74 -1.30
N ARG A 215 3.38 -19.85 -2.62
CA ARG A 215 2.72 -18.99 -3.61
C ARG A 215 1.61 -19.77 -4.30
N VAL A 216 0.40 -19.24 -4.26
CA VAL A 216 -0.81 -19.91 -4.77
C VAL A 216 -1.45 -19.04 -5.85
N ALA A 217 -1.53 -19.59 -7.06
CA ALA A 217 -2.27 -18.97 -8.15
C ALA A 217 -3.78 -19.07 -7.89
N PRO A 218 -4.60 -18.11 -8.38
CA PRO A 218 -6.05 -18.23 -8.28
C PRO A 218 -6.51 -19.50 -9.02
N GLN A 219 -7.42 -20.25 -8.40
CA GLN A 219 -8.11 -21.37 -9.05
C GLN A 219 -9.39 -20.88 -9.75
N THR A 220 -9.98 -19.78 -9.28
CA THR A 220 -11.07 -19.07 -9.95
C THR A 220 -10.77 -17.57 -9.95
N ALA A 221 -11.19 -16.89 -11.01
CA ALA A 221 -11.15 -15.43 -11.11
C ALA A 221 -12.39 -14.96 -11.89
N THR A 222 -13.30 -14.25 -11.23
CA THR A 222 -14.56 -13.82 -11.84
C THR A 222 -14.73 -12.31 -11.67
N LEU A 223 -14.92 -11.61 -12.78
CA LEU A 223 -15.26 -10.19 -12.81
C LEU A 223 -16.78 -10.05 -12.85
N SER A 224 -17.34 -9.27 -11.93
CA SER A 224 -18.78 -9.03 -11.81
C SER A 224 -19.07 -7.57 -11.46
N VAL A 225 -20.35 -7.18 -11.53
CA VAL A 225 -20.77 -5.88 -11.00
C VAL A 225 -20.90 -6.00 -9.49
N GLY A 226 -19.99 -5.33 -8.79
CA GLY A 226 -19.94 -5.23 -7.34
C GLY A 226 -20.94 -4.22 -6.77
N GLY A 227 -21.20 -3.14 -7.51
CA GLY A 227 -21.87 -1.94 -7.02
C GLY A 227 -20.91 -1.01 -6.28
N ALA A 228 -21.34 0.23 -6.07
CA ALA A 228 -20.64 1.17 -5.21
C ALA A 228 -20.77 0.76 -3.74
N THR A 229 -20.04 1.45 -2.87
CA THR A 229 -20.14 1.29 -1.42
C THR A 229 -19.90 2.63 -0.73
N ARG A 230 -20.24 2.76 0.55
CA ARG A 230 -19.84 3.95 1.31
C ARG A 230 -18.35 3.86 1.63
N VAL A 231 -17.63 4.93 1.27
CA VAL A 231 -16.21 5.10 1.58
C VAL A 231 -16.07 6.34 2.46
N THR A 232 -15.56 6.15 3.67
CA THR A 232 -15.12 7.26 4.52
C THR A 232 -13.66 7.53 4.21
N VAL A 233 -13.37 8.65 3.58
CA VAL A 233 -12.00 9.04 3.21
C VAL A 233 -11.12 9.25 4.44
N SER A 234 -9.83 8.97 4.29
CA SER A 234 -8.84 9.23 5.35
C SER A 234 -8.72 10.73 5.62
N THR A 235 -8.57 11.09 6.89
CA THR A 235 -8.27 12.44 7.35
C THR A 235 -7.02 12.42 8.24
N LEU A 236 -6.63 13.58 8.76
CA LEU A 236 -5.52 13.67 9.73
C LEU A 236 -5.82 12.97 11.08
N SER A 237 -7.07 12.55 11.33
CA SER A 237 -7.49 11.88 12.56
C SER A 237 -8.11 10.50 12.36
N ASN A 238 -8.40 10.09 11.12
CA ASN A 238 -8.92 8.75 10.82
C ASN A 238 -8.30 8.17 9.55
N ARG A 239 -8.11 6.85 9.51
CA ARG A 239 -7.80 6.13 8.28
C ARG A 239 -9.03 6.00 7.38
N ILE A 240 -8.82 5.62 6.12
CA ILE A 240 -9.91 5.32 5.19
C ILE A 240 -10.65 4.06 5.64
N SER A 241 -11.95 3.99 5.38
CA SER A 241 -12.72 2.75 5.55
C SER A 241 -13.80 2.64 4.49
N ALA A 242 -14.23 1.41 4.21
CA ALA A 242 -15.31 1.13 3.28
C ALA A 242 -16.24 0.07 3.85
N THR A 243 -17.54 0.20 3.57
CA THR A 243 -18.54 -0.85 3.87
C THR A 243 -18.53 -1.92 2.77
N ASP A 244 -19.23 -3.05 2.99
CA ASP A 244 -19.40 -4.11 1.95
C ASP A 244 -20.79 -4.13 1.32
N GLU A 245 -21.50 -3.01 1.35
CA GLU A 245 -22.79 -2.91 0.67
C GLU A 245 -22.63 -2.84 -0.85
N ARG A 246 -23.74 -3.07 -1.55
CA ARG A 246 -23.83 -3.07 -3.03
C ARG A 246 -24.80 -1.98 -3.46
N LEU A 247 -24.33 -0.75 -3.43
CA LEU A 247 -25.11 0.42 -3.85
C LEU A 247 -25.12 0.54 -5.39
N PRO A 248 -26.08 1.28 -5.96
CA PRO A 248 -26.00 1.72 -7.34
C PRO A 248 -24.65 2.38 -7.64
N ARG A 249 -24.10 2.11 -8.82
CA ARG A 249 -22.84 2.72 -9.27
C ARG A 249 -22.97 4.24 -9.28
N ASN A 250 -21.89 4.95 -8.93
CA ASN A 250 -21.82 6.39 -9.11
C ASN A 250 -21.41 6.72 -10.56
N PRO A 251 -22.29 7.33 -11.39
CA PRO A 251 -21.95 7.71 -12.76
C PRO A 251 -20.78 8.70 -12.85
N GLU A 252 -20.63 9.60 -11.88
CA GLU A 252 -19.56 10.59 -11.86
C GLU A 252 -18.18 9.95 -11.68
N ALA A 253 -18.11 8.81 -11.00
CA ALA A 253 -16.88 8.05 -10.81
C ALA A 253 -16.48 7.22 -12.04
N MET A 254 -17.39 7.03 -13.00
CA MET A 254 -17.10 6.24 -14.20
C MET A 254 -16.17 6.99 -15.15
N MET A 255 -15.23 6.24 -15.75
CA MET A 255 -14.37 6.71 -16.84
C MET A 255 -14.81 6.04 -18.15
N THR A 256 -14.81 6.80 -19.25
CA THR A 256 -15.30 6.33 -20.56
C THR A 256 -14.26 5.50 -21.28
N GLY A 257 -14.68 4.52 -22.09
CA GLY A 257 -13.78 3.69 -22.88
C GLY A 257 -14.14 2.22 -22.84
N ARG A 258 -13.14 1.34 -22.97
CA ARG A 258 -13.34 -0.12 -23.04
C ARG A 258 -12.78 -0.80 -21.81
N ALA A 259 -13.66 -1.43 -21.04
CA ALA A 259 -13.32 -2.24 -19.88
C ALA A 259 -13.41 -3.73 -20.20
N THR A 260 -12.87 -4.57 -19.32
CA THR A 260 -12.95 -6.02 -19.48
C THR A 260 -14.40 -6.50 -19.36
N ARG A 261 -14.75 -7.52 -20.14
CA ARG A 261 -16.06 -8.21 -20.08
C ARG A 261 -16.24 -8.89 -18.73
N LEU A 262 -17.47 -8.96 -18.27
CA LEU A 262 -17.83 -9.70 -17.05
C LEU A 262 -17.72 -11.21 -17.28
N GLY A 263 -17.60 -11.97 -16.19
CA GLY A 263 -17.50 -13.42 -16.19
C GLY A 263 -16.12 -13.94 -15.81
N ASP A 264 -15.80 -15.15 -16.27
CA ASP A 264 -14.51 -15.79 -16.00
C ASP A 264 -13.36 -15.06 -16.70
N VAL A 265 -12.42 -14.57 -15.88
CA VAL A 265 -11.20 -13.88 -16.31
C VAL A 265 -9.93 -14.65 -15.94
N LEU A 266 -10.05 -15.87 -15.38
CA LEU A 266 -8.91 -16.75 -15.11
C LEU A 266 -8.01 -16.98 -16.34
N PRO A 267 -8.52 -17.05 -17.59
CA PRO A 267 -7.67 -17.21 -18.76
C PRO A 267 -6.70 -16.03 -19.03
N LEU A 268 -6.91 -14.85 -18.42
CA LEU A 268 -5.92 -13.76 -18.42
C LEU A 268 -4.69 -14.07 -17.56
N ARG A 269 -4.71 -15.19 -16.82
CA ARG A 269 -3.64 -15.78 -16.01
C ARG A 269 -3.19 -14.96 -14.80
N LEU A 270 -3.31 -13.63 -14.87
CA LEU A 270 -2.89 -12.68 -13.84
C LEU A 270 -1.41 -12.86 -13.48
N LYS A 271 -0.52 -12.76 -14.49
CA LYS A 271 0.92 -13.05 -14.38
C LYS A 271 1.88 -11.86 -14.59
N ALA A 272 1.36 -10.64 -14.74
CA ALA A 272 2.14 -9.44 -15.05
C ALA A 272 2.74 -9.45 -16.47
N GLU A 273 1.89 -9.46 -17.49
CA GLU A 273 2.26 -9.52 -18.92
C GLU A 273 1.63 -8.37 -19.73
N ASP A 274 1.31 -7.26 -19.07
CA ASP A 274 0.57 -6.11 -19.61
C ASP A 274 -0.81 -6.48 -20.18
N ARG A 275 -1.43 -7.56 -19.67
CA ARG A 275 -2.76 -8.02 -20.09
C ARG A 275 -3.69 -7.99 -18.89
N PHE A 276 -4.47 -6.92 -18.84
CA PHE A 276 -5.19 -6.51 -17.64
C PHE A 276 -6.61 -7.06 -17.57
N VAL A 277 -7.05 -7.34 -16.35
CA VAL A 277 -8.46 -7.16 -15.98
C VAL A 277 -8.66 -5.66 -15.72
N VAL A 278 -9.33 -4.99 -16.65
CA VAL A 278 -9.67 -3.56 -16.59
C VAL A 278 -11.00 -3.40 -15.84
N MET A 279 -10.89 -2.91 -14.61
CA MET A 279 -12.00 -2.69 -13.68
C MET A 279 -12.36 -1.22 -13.64
N VAL A 280 -13.65 -0.93 -13.65
CA VAL A 280 -14.22 0.42 -13.51
C VAL A 280 -15.01 0.52 -12.22
N HIS A 281 -15.38 1.75 -11.82
CA HIS A 281 -16.16 1.99 -10.62
C HIS A 281 -17.38 1.05 -10.49
N GLY A 282 -17.43 0.37 -9.34
CA GLY A 282 -18.43 -0.61 -8.97
C GLY A 282 -18.20 -2.02 -9.53
N ASP A 283 -17.04 -2.33 -10.10
CA ASP A 283 -16.66 -3.71 -10.42
C ASP A 283 -16.11 -4.45 -9.20
N GLU A 284 -16.29 -5.77 -9.21
CA GLU A 284 -15.73 -6.71 -8.24
C GLU A 284 -15.00 -7.86 -8.96
N LEU A 285 -13.72 -8.03 -8.67
CA LEU A 285 -12.93 -9.19 -9.05
C LEU A 285 -12.84 -10.14 -7.85
N ARG A 286 -13.56 -11.25 -7.93
CA ARG A 286 -13.49 -12.35 -6.95
C ARG A 286 -12.41 -13.34 -7.35
N LEU A 287 -11.51 -13.65 -6.43
CA LEU A 287 -10.41 -14.58 -6.59
C LEU A 287 -10.49 -15.63 -5.50
N GLN A 288 -10.49 -16.91 -5.89
CA GLN A 288 -10.43 -18.00 -4.91
C GLN A 288 -9.16 -18.80 -5.08
N PHE A 289 -8.54 -19.14 -3.95
CA PHE A 289 -7.27 -19.85 -3.88
C PHE A 289 -7.43 -21.09 -3.01
N ARG A 290 -6.93 -22.23 -3.49
CA ARG A 290 -6.88 -23.44 -2.67
C ARG A 290 -5.95 -23.23 -1.48
N ALA A 291 -6.44 -23.51 -0.29
CA ALA A 291 -5.62 -23.47 0.92
C ALA A 291 -4.70 -24.70 0.96
N PRO A 292 -3.37 -24.54 0.87
CA PRO A 292 -2.45 -25.64 1.09
C PRO A 292 -2.42 -26.00 2.58
N PRO A 293 -2.01 -27.23 2.96
CA PRO A 293 -1.80 -27.60 4.35
C PRO A 293 -0.86 -26.63 5.08
N GLN A 294 -1.11 -26.39 6.36
CA GLN A 294 -0.23 -25.62 7.23
C GLN A 294 0.66 -26.58 8.03
N ARG A 295 1.95 -26.26 8.12
CA ARG A 295 2.90 -27.06 8.89
C ARG A 295 2.66 -26.87 10.39
N ALA A 296 2.76 -27.96 11.15
CA ALA A 296 2.60 -27.92 12.60
C ALA A 296 3.64 -26.98 13.24
N GLY A 297 3.21 -26.25 14.28
CA GLY A 297 4.08 -25.32 15.02
C GLY A 297 4.40 -24.00 14.31
N MET A 298 3.88 -23.77 13.10
CA MET A 298 4.00 -22.51 12.38
C MET A 298 2.73 -21.67 12.49
N THR A 299 2.88 -20.35 12.56
CA THR A 299 1.83 -19.36 12.34
C THR A 299 1.83 -18.93 10.88
N ARG A 300 0.66 -18.96 10.24
CA ARG A 300 0.47 -18.57 8.85
C ARG A 300 -0.01 -17.13 8.74
N HIS A 301 0.63 -16.36 7.88
CA HIS A 301 0.21 -15.01 7.49
C HIS A 301 -0.11 -14.97 6.01
N ALA A 302 -1.24 -14.35 5.64
CA ALA A 302 -1.70 -14.27 4.26
C ALA A 302 -1.41 -12.89 3.67
N PHE A 303 -0.84 -12.87 2.46
CA PHE A 303 -0.57 -11.65 1.71
C PHE A 303 -1.09 -11.79 0.28
N LEU A 304 -1.48 -10.67 -0.32
CA LEU A 304 -1.77 -10.58 -1.75
C LEU A 304 -0.58 -9.97 -2.49
N ARG A 305 0.00 -10.74 -3.42
CA ARG A 305 0.90 -10.21 -4.45
C ARG A 305 0.08 -9.77 -5.65
N ALA A 306 -0.14 -8.47 -5.78
CA ALA A 306 -0.78 -7.89 -6.95
C ALA A 306 0.17 -6.96 -7.73
N VAL A 307 0.04 -6.98 -9.06
CA VAL A 307 0.56 -5.93 -9.95
C VAL A 307 -0.67 -5.24 -10.51
N VAL A 308 -0.85 -4.00 -10.08
CA VAL A 308 -2.01 -3.18 -10.42
C VAL A 308 -1.50 -1.83 -10.82
N TRP A 309 -1.96 -1.36 -11.96
CA TRP A 309 -1.89 0.05 -12.31
C TRP A 309 -3.23 0.67 -12.02
N TYR A 310 -3.26 1.98 -11.83
CA TYR A 310 -4.49 2.69 -11.63
C TYR A 310 -4.45 4.05 -12.32
N GLN A 311 -5.64 4.54 -12.63
CA GLN A 311 -5.82 5.89 -13.13
C GLN A 311 -6.94 6.58 -12.36
N LEU A 312 -6.55 7.64 -11.67
CA LEU A 312 -7.48 8.51 -10.95
C LEU A 312 -8.21 9.43 -11.93
N LYS A 313 -9.49 9.67 -11.64
CA LYS A 313 -10.26 10.72 -12.30
C LYS A 313 -9.83 12.11 -11.84
N ASN A 314 -9.58 12.25 -10.53
CA ASN A 314 -9.24 13.52 -9.88
C ASN A 314 -8.00 13.37 -8.99
N HIS A 315 -7.15 14.39 -9.00
CA HIS A 315 -6.13 14.67 -7.98
C HIS A 315 -6.66 15.78 -7.07
N PRO A 316 -6.15 15.93 -5.83
CA PRO A 316 -6.49 17.09 -4.99
C PRO A 316 -6.28 18.47 -5.66
N PHE A 317 -5.47 18.55 -6.72
CA PHE A 317 -5.21 19.81 -7.44
C PHE A 317 -6.08 20.00 -8.69
N GLY A 318 -6.95 19.05 -9.01
CA GLY A 318 -7.82 19.13 -10.17
C GLY A 318 -8.01 17.79 -10.88
N ARG A 319 -8.83 17.81 -11.94
CA ARG A 319 -9.15 16.65 -12.77
C ARG A 319 -7.92 16.18 -13.54
N LEU A 320 -7.74 14.85 -13.59
CA LEU A 320 -6.63 14.19 -14.29
C LEU A 320 -7.05 13.59 -15.62
N SER A 321 -8.16 12.83 -15.63
CA SER A 321 -8.64 12.16 -16.84
C SER A 321 -10.08 11.70 -16.68
N ASP A 322 -10.75 11.43 -17.81
CA ASP A 322 -12.10 10.85 -17.86
C ASP A 322 -12.20 9.63 -18.79
N THR A 323 -11.05 9.09 -19.20
CA THR A 323 -10.97 7.97 -20.14
C THR A 323 -10.20 6.80 -19.56
N ILE A 324 -10.61 5.57 -19.86
CA ILE A 324 -9.89 4.32 -19.51
C ILE A 324 -8.58 4.19 -20.29
N ALA A 325 -8.46 4.85 -21.45
CA ALA A 325 -7.23 4.85 -22.24
C ALA A 325 -6.35 6.06 -21.89
N PRO A 326 -5.02 5.97 -22.11
CA PRO A 326 -4.27 4.80 -22.61
C PRO A 326 -4.19 3.65 -21.58
N LEU A 327 -3.90 2.41 -22.00
CA LEU A 327 -3.61 1.34 -21.03
C LEU A 327 -2.16 1.46 -20.54
N PRO A 328 -1.85 1.25 -19.26
CA PRO A 328 -0.49 1.27 -18.78
C PRO A 328 0.31 0.05 -19.29
N PHE A 329 1.63 0.08 -19.13
CA PHE A 329 2.50 -1.09 -19.38
C PHE A 329 3.77 -1.02 -18.53
N ALA A 330 4.36 -2.17 -18.19
CA ALA A 330 5.48 -2.27 -17.25
C ALA A 330 6.72 -1.46 -17.63
N GLY A 331 7.01 -1.38 -18.94
CA GLY A 331 8.17 -0.65 -19.46
C GLY A 331 8.00 0.87 -19.57
N MET A 332 6.87 1.45 -19.15
CA MET A 332 6.61 2.88 -19.36
C MET A 332 7.44 3.75 -18.41
N LYS A 333 8.04 4.83 -18.95
CA LYS A 333 8.82 5.79 -18.16
C LYS A 333 7.98 6.86 -17.47
N ARG A 334 6.80 7.15 -18.03
CA ARG A 334 5.84 8.15 -17.53
C ARG A 334 4.44 7.72 -17.92
N TYR A 335 3.45 8.22 -17.18
CA TYR A 335 2.04 8.03 -17.50
C TYR A 335 1.29 9.38 -17.40
N PRO A 336 0.47 9.76 -18.39
CA PRO A 336 0.34 9.11 -19.70
C PRO A 336 1.64 9.19 -20.50
N TYR A 337 1.86 8.20 -21.37
CA TYR A 337 3.00 8.16 -22.28
C TYR A 337 2.60 8.71 -23.66
N ALA A 338 3.57 9.25 -24.41
CA ALA A 338 3.36 9.63 -25.80
C ALA A 338 2.98 8.37 -26.59
N PRO A 339 2.00 8.42 -27.51
CA PRO A 339 1.51 7.23 -28.19
C PRO A 339 2.65 6.33 -28.69
N GLU A 340 3.70 6.91 -29.28
CA GLU A 340 4.84 6.23 -29.94
C GLU A 340 5.55 5.26 -29.00
N ALA A 341 5.49 5.50 -27.70
CA ALA A 341 6.07 4.63 -26.69
C ALA A 341 5.26 3.34 -26.45
N TRP A 342 4.06 3.20 -27.01
CA TRP A 342 3.25 1.98 -26.88
C TRP A 342 3.92 0.80 -27.60
N PRO A 343 4.40 -0.23 -26.90
CA PRO A 343 5.15 -1.32 -27.54
C PRO A 343 4.25 -2.26 -28.34
N TYR A 344 2.94 -2.29 -28.05
CA TYR A 344 2.01 -3.26 -28.62
C TYR A 344 1.23 -2.77 -29.85
N ARG A 345 1.68 -1.69 -30.51
CA ARG A 345 0.99 -1.08 -31.69
C ARG A 345 0.79 -2.05 -32.84
N HIS A 346 1.77 -2.92 -33.06
CA HIS A 346 1.80 -3.89 -34.16
C HIS A 346 1.80 -5.33 -33.66
N ASP A 347 1.36 -5.56 -32.42
CA ASP A 347 1.26 -6.89 -31.82
C ASP A 347 -0.13 -7.50 -32.09
N PRO A 348 -0.26 -8.51 -32.97
CA PRO A 348 -1.55 -9.14 -33.27
C PRO A 348 -2.13 -9.90 -32.07
N GLY A 349 -1.26 -10.42 -31.20
CA GLY A 349 -1.66 -11.12 -29.98
C GLY A 349 -2.25 -10.15 -28.95
N TYR A 350 -1.68 -8.95 -28.82
CA TYR A 350 -2.24 -7.90 -27.98
C TYR A 350 -3.56 -7.35 -28.55
N ALA A 351 -3.64 -7.12 -29.86
CA ALA A 351 -4.88 -6.74 -30.53
C ALA A 351 -6.00 -7.79 -30.31
N SER A 352 -5.64 -9.07 -30.37
CA SER A 352 -6.56 -10.18 -30.06
C SER A 352 -7.01 -10.17 -28.60
N TYR A 353 -6.11 -9.89 -27.66
CA TYR A 353 -6.44 -9.70 -26.24
C TYR A 353 -7.48 -8.57 -26.07
N LEU A 354 -7.24 -7.39 -26.64
CA LEU A 354 -8.17 -6.26 -26.54
C LEU A 354 -9.55 -6.61 -27.12
N LYS A 355 -9.59 -7.27 -28.28
CA LYS A 355 -10.82 -7.67 -28.95
C LYS A 355 -11.60 -8.72 -28.15
N ALA A 356 -10.91 -9.68 -27.52
CA ALA A 356 -11.53 -10.76 -26.77
C ALA A 356 -12.00 -10.31 -25.38
N TRP A 357 -11.23 -9.45 -24.71
CA TRP A 357 -11.43 -9.15 -23.29
C TRP A 357 -12.02 -7.77 -23.05
N ASN A 358 -11.54 -6.72 -23.72
CA ASN A 358 -11.97 -5.35 -23.46
C ASN A 358 -13.18 -4.99 -24.34
N THR A 359 -14.29 -5.69 -24.13
CA THR A 359 -15.51 -5.56 -24.95
C THR A 359 -16.62 -4.75 -24.31
N ARG A 360 -16.52 -4.44 -23.01
CA ARG A 360 -17.53 -3.64 -22.30
C ARG A 360 -17.29 -2.16 -22.57
N GLN A 361 -18.17 -1.55 -23.36
CA GLN A 361 -18.13 -0.12 -23.65
C GLN A 361 -18.74 0.67 -22.50
N ILE A 362 -17.92 1.46 -21.82
CA ILE A 362 -18.36 2.46 -20.86
C ILE A 362 -18.55 3.78 -21.61
N LYS A 363 -19.75 4.33 -21.53
CA LYS A 363 -20.11 5.61 -22.13
C LYS A 363 -20.18 6.66 -21.04
N ALA A 364 -20.01 7.93 -21.42
CA ALA A 364 -20.39 9.02 -20.53
C ALA A 364 -21.88 8.86 -20.27
N ASP A 365 -22.28 8.92 -19.01
CA ASP A 365 -23.71 9.01 -18.70
C ASP A 365 -24.16 10.39 -19.17
N SER A 366 -25.07 10.44 -20.15
CA SER A 366 -25.64 11.69 -20.67
C SER A 366 -26.70 12.27 -19.73
N GLY A 367 -26.51 12.09 -18.43
CA GLY A 367 -27.54 12.21 -17.40
C GLY A 367 -27.44 13.48 -16.56
N ARG A 368 -27.88 14.59 -17.16
CA ARG A 368 -28.28 15.91 -16.64
C ARG A 368 -27.42 17.09 -17.06
#